data_AF-A0A1Y1M155-F1
#
_entry.id   AF-A0A1Y1M155-F1
#
_cell.length_a   1.000
_cell.length_b   1.000
_cell.length_c   1.000
_cell.angle_alpha   90.00
_cell.angle_beta   90.00
_cell.angle_gamma   90.00
#
_symmetry.space_group_name_H-M   'P 1'
#
loop_
_entity.id
_entity.type
_entity.pdbx_description
1 polymer ?
#
loop_
_entity_poly.entity_id
_entity_poly.type
_entity_poly.pdbx_seq_one_letter_code
_entity_poly.pdbx_strand_id
1 'polypeptide(L)'
;MVSLFTGEDSCEFQIHGGLAVINGVLNALSAIPTLRLASPGEFTKRAFYNGKLDLTQAEGLADLLSAETELQRKQAFFANRGTPKERLHALEERFGECAGKLGGLHRFSRDRGFGC
;
A
#
# COMPACT_ATOMS: atom_id res chain seq x y z
N MET A 1 21.52 -2.75 -6.96
CA MET A 1 20.57 -2.35 -5.89
C MET A 1 20.05 -0.96 -6.25
N VAL A 2 18.84 -0.88 -6.82
CA VAL A 2 18.20 0.39 -7.16
C VAL A 2 17.10 0.62 -6.12
N SER A 3 17.33 1.57 -5.20
CA SER A 3 16.40 1.91 -4.11
C SER A 3 15.84 3.31 -4.35
N LEU A 4 14.97 3.40 -5.35
CA LEU A 4 14.20 4.60 -5.67
C LEU A 4 12.73 4.34 -5.35
N PHE A 5 11.99 5.36 -4.92
CA PHE A 5 10.62 5.24 -4.39
C PHE A 5 9.68 4.52 -5.38
N THR A 6 9.80 4.84 -6.66
CA THR A 6 9.03 4.21 -7.75
C THR A 6 9.59 2.87 -8.19
N GLY A 7 10.84 2.52 -7.86
CA GLY A 7 11.55 1.37 -8.42
C GLY A 7 12.14 1.60 -9.82
N GLU A 8 11.94 2.79 -10.39
CA GLU A 8 12.53 3.25 -11.66
C GLU A 8 13.76 4.13 -11.38
N ASP A 9 14.57 4.41 -12.40
CA ASP A 9 15.62 5.42 -12.31
C ASP A 9 14.97 6.81 -12.08
N SER A 10 15.36 7.51 -11.02
CA SER A 10 14.83 8.83 -10.69
C SER A 10 15.88 9.67 -9.97
N CYS A 11 15.76 10.99 -10.08
CA CYS A 11 16.62 11.95 -9.39
C CYS A 11 15.77 13.01 -8.69
N GLU A 12 16.24 13.47 -7.53
CA GLU A 12 15.60 14.54 -6.75
C GLU A 12 16.46 15.80 -6.80
N PHE A 13 15.86 16.92 -7.17
CA PHE A 13 16.53 18.21 -7.22
C PHE A 13 16.19 19.04 -5.98
N GLN A 14 17.19 19.27 -5.12
CA GLN A 14 17.07 20.18 -3.98
C GLN A 14 17.48 21.59 -4.43
N ILE A 15 16.50 22.43 -4.70
CA ILE A 15 16.70 23.81 -5.19
C ILE A 15 16.19 24.83 -4.17
N HIS A 16 16.59 26.08 -4.31
CA HIS A 16 16.00 27.16 -3.53
C HIS A 16 14.50 27.31 -3.81
N GLY A 17 13.71 27.50 -2.76
CA GLY A 17 12.25 27.59 -2.81
C GLY A 17 11.69 28.87 -3.44
N GLY A 18 12.50 29.65 -4.16
CA GLY A 18 12.04 30.83 -4.88
C GLY A 18 11.23 30.41 -6.10
N LEU A 19 10.03 30.99 -6.28
CA LEU A 19 9.14 30.68 -7.42
C LEU A 19 9.82 30.84 -8.78
N ALA A 20 10.71 31.83 -8.92
CA ALA A 20 11.49 32.03 -10.15
C ALA A 20 12.41 30.84 -10.47
N VAL A 21 13.05 30.26 -9.44
CA VAL A 21 13.94 29.10 -9.59
C VAL A 21 13.13 27.85 -9.90
N ILE A 22 12.02 27.63 -9.18
CA ILE A 22 11.11 26.50 -9.42
C ILE A 22 10.58 26.52 -10.86
N ASN A 23 10.05 27.66 -11.31
CA ASN A 23 9.53 27.81 -12.66
C ASN A 23 10.64 27.65 -13.72
N GLY A 24 11.84 28.20 -13.47
CA GLY A 24 12.99 28.03 -14.35
C GLY A 24 13.38 26.57 -14.54
N VAL A 25 13.43 25.80 -13.44
CA VAL A 25 13.74 24.36 -13.47
C VAL A 25 12.65 23.58 -14.18
N LEU A 26 11.37 23.82 -13.88
CA LEU A 26 10.25 23.15 -14.55
C LEU A 26 10.24 23.44 -16.07
N ASN A 27 10.53 24.67 -16.48
CA ASN A 27 10.63 25.05 -17.89
C ASN A 27 11.83 24.39 -18.59
N ALA A 28 12.97 24.27 -17.92
CA ALA A 28 14.13 23.59 -18.47
C ALA A 28 13.85 22.08 -18.65
N LEU A 29 13.17 21.46 -17.68
CA LEU A 29 12.79 20.05 -17.75
C LEU A 29 11.71 19.78 -18.80
N SER A 30 10.75 20.68 -18.98
CA SER A 30 9.69 20.53 -19.99
C SER A 30 10.18 20.68 -21.44
N ALA A 31 11.35 21.30 -21.64
CA ALA A 31 12.00 21.40 -22.95
C ALA A 31 12.62 20.07 -23.43
N ILE A 32 12.73 19.07 -22.55
CA ILE A 32 13.30 17.77 -22.89
C ILE A 32 12.17 16.88 -23.46
N PRO A 33 12.26 16.40 -24.72
CA PRO A 33 11.15 15.71 -25.40
C PRO A 33 10.68 14.42 -24.72
N THR A 34 11.53 13.78 -23.93
CA THR A 34 11.23 12.53 -23.23
C THR A 34 10.58 12.74 -21.86
N LEU A 35 10.51 13.99 -21.38
CA LEU A 35 9.97 14.33 -20.07
C LEU A 35 8.55 14.90 -20.18
N ARG A 36 7.70 14.51 -19.25
CA ARG A 36 6.31 14.95 -19.13
C ARG A 36 6.03 15.30 -17.67
N LEU A 37 5.19 16.31 -17.45
CA LEU A 37 4.63 16.56 -16.12
C LEU A 37 3.86 15.34 -15.61
N ALA A 38 4.14 14.96 -14.37
CA ALA A 38 3.46 13.87 -13.70
C ALA A 38 2.01 14.26 -13.38
N SER A 39 1.10 13.31 -13.51
CA SER A 39 -0.28 13.43 -13.05
C SER A 39 -0.36 13.30 -11.53
N PRO A 40 -1.42 13.79 -10.88
CA PRO A 40 -1.60 13.66 -9.44
C PRO A 40 -1.48 12.19 -8.98
N GLY A 41 -0.61 11.93 -8.01
CA GLY A 41 -0.38 10.61 -7.44
C GLY A 41 0.31 9.59 -8.37
N GLU A 42 0.81 10.01 -9.54
CA GLU A 42 1.42 9.09 -10.50
C GLU A 42 2.66 8.37 -9.95
N PHE A 43 3.50 9.05 -9.16
CA PHE A 43 4.67 8.43 -8.52
C PHE A 43 4.27 7.32 -7.55
N THR A 44 3.26 7.54 -6.71
CA THR A 44 2.74 6.50 -5.79
C THR A 44 2.14 5.32 -6.56
N LYS A 45 1.41 5.59 -7.66
CA LYS A 45 0.89 4.53 -8.54
C LYS A 45 2.01 3.69 -9.17
N ARG A 46 3.08 4.32 -9.64
CA ARG A 46 4.25 3.61 -10.19
C ARG A 46 4.95 2.76 -9.13
N ALA A 47 5.12 3.29 -7.92
CA ALA A 47 5.67 2.54 -6.79
C ALA A 47 4.83 1.30 -6.45
N PHE A 48 3.50 1.41 -6.52
CA PHE A 48 2.58 0.29 -6.36
C PHE A 48 2.75 -0.75 -7.48
N TYR A 49 2.73 -0.35 -8.75
CA TYR A 49 2.89 -1.26 -9.88
C TYR A 49 4.24 -1.99 -9.90
N ASN A 50 5.30 -1.32 -9.45
CA ASN A 50 6.64 -1.90 -9.37
C ASN A 50 6.88 -2.73 -8.10
N GLY A 51 5.83 -2.98 -7.30
CA GLY A 51 5.89 -3.82 -6.10
C GLY A 51 6.76 -3.25 -4.98
N LYS A 52 7.08 -1.95 -5.03
CA LYS A 52 7.79 -1.23 -3.96
C LYS A 52 6.87 -0.77 -2.85
N LEU A 53 5.57 -0.72 -3.12
CA LEU A 53 4.52 -0.23 -2.21
C LEU A 53 3.32 -1.17 -2.28
N ASP A 54 2.88 -1.70 -1.13
CA ASP A 54 1.66 -2.51 -1.02
C ASP A 54 0.41 -1.62 -0.88
N LEU A 55 -0.78 -2.12 -1.24
CA LEU A 55 -2.05 -1.36 -1.13
C LEU A 55 -2.29 -0.86 0.30
N THR A 56 -2.03 -1.70 1.30
CA THR A 56 -2.15 -1.35 2.72
C THR A 56 -1.16 -0.24 3.13
N GLN A 57 0.03 -0.19 2.52
CA GLN A 57 1.01 0.87 2.77
C GLN A 57 0.64 2.16 2.06
N ALA A 58 0.05 2.08 0.85
CA ALA A 58 -0.45 3.24 0.12
C ALA A 58 -1.62 3.92 0.85
N GLU A 59 -2.55 3.12 1.38
CA GLU A 59 -3.66 3.60 2.23
C GLU A 59 -3.13 4.20 3.54
N GLY A 60 -2.20 3.51 4.22
CA GLY A 60 -1.58 4.03 5.44
C GLY A 60 -0.79 5.34 5.24
N LEU A 61 -0.20 5.53 4.05
CA LEU A 61 0.44 6.79 3.66
C LEU A 61 -0.58 7.92 3.44
N ALA A 62 -1.71 7.62 2.80
CA ALA A 62 -2.79 8.58 2.62
C ALA A 62 -3.38 9.01 3.98
N ASP A 63 -3.63 8.04 4.88
CA ASP A 63 -4.13 8.29 6.23
C ASP A 63 -3.14 9.12 7.07
N LEU A 64 -1.83 8.91 6.88
CA LEU A 64 -0.78 9.73 7.50
C LEU A 64 -0.80 11.18 7.01
N LEU A 65 -0.94 11.38 5.69
CA LEU A 65 -0.98 12.71 5.08
C LEU A 65 -2.24 13.48 5.48
N SER A 66 -3.35 12.78 5.74
CA SER A 66 -4.63 13.37 6.15
C SER A 66 -4.85 13.46 7.67
N ALA A 67 -3.87 13.05 8.50
CA ALA A 67 -4.03 13.06 9.94
C ALA A 67 -4.01 14.50 10.51
N GLU A 68 -5.11 14.90 11.16
CA GLU A 68 -5.26 16.23 11.77
C GLU A 68 -4.79 16.25 13.24
N THR A 69 -4.65 15.09 13.87
CA THR A 69 -4.23 14.95 15.28
C THR A 69 -3.00 14.07 15.43
N GLU A 70 -2.20 14.32 16.47
CA GLU A 70 -1.00 13.51 16.75
C GLU A 70 -1.34 12.03 17.01
N LEU A 71 -2.53 11.76 17.57
CA LEU A 71 -3.01 10.41 17.81
C LEU A 71 -3.28 9.66 16.49
N GLN A 72 -3.97 10.31 15.54
CA GLN A 72 -4.20 9.78 14.19
C GLN A 72 -2.89 9.58 13.44
N ARG A 73 -1.94 10.53 13.54
CA ARG A 73 -0.62 10.40 12.92
C ARG A 73 0.13 9.17 13.46
N LYS A 74 0.10 8.94 14.78
CA LYS A 74 0.72 7.75 15.39
C LYS A 74 0.04 6.47 14.92
N GLN A 75 -1.29 6.43 14.90
CA GLN A 75 -2.04 5.26 14.42
C GLN A 75 -1.73 4.93 12.96
N ALA A 76 -1.81 5.91 12.05
CA ALA A 76 -1.51 5.73 10.64
C ALA A 76 -0.03 5.34 10.41
N PHE A 77 0.88 5.83 11.25
CA PHE A 77 2.29 5.44 11.22
C PHE A 77 2.50 3.95 11.55
N PHE A 78 1.80 3.43 12.55
CA PHE A 78 1.85 2.01 12.91
C PHE A 78 1.14 1.12 11.88
N ALA A 79 0.06 1.61 11.26
CA ALA A 79 -0.64 0.92 10.17
C ALA A 79 0.27 0.77 8.93
N ASN A 80 0.98 1.84 8.56
CA ASN A 80 1.90 1.84 7.41
C ASN A 80 3.11 0.87 7.59
N ARG A 81 3.51 0.57 8.83
CA ARG A 81 4.62 -0.37 9.11
C ARG A 81 4.26 -1.86 9.08
N GLY A 82 3.02 -2.23 8.76
CA GLY A 82 2.72 -3.60 8.32
C GLY A 82 2.16 -4.58 9.35
N THR A 83 1.52 -4.11 10.42
CA THR A 83 0.79 -5.01 11.35
C THR A 83 -0.64 -5.42 10.95
N PRO A 84 -1.36 -4.77 10.00
CA PRO A 84 -2.73 -5.20 9.67
C PRO A 84 -2.82 -6.54 8.95
N LYS A 85 -1.92 -6.81 7.98
CA LYS A 85 -1.95 -8.02 7.14
C LYS A 85 -1.73 -9.29 7.96
N GLU A 86 -0.77 -9.28 8.88
CA GLU A 86 -0.49 -10.42 9.76
C GLU A 86 -1.68 -10.77 10.65
N ARG A 87 -2.40 -9.75 11.16
CA ARG A 87 -3.60 -9.97 11.97
C ARG A 87 -4.78 -10.44 11.13
N LEU A 88 -4.91 -9.99 9.89
CA LEU A 88 -5.93 -10.46 8.95
C LEU A 88 -5.68 -11.92 8.55
N HIS A 89 -4.45 -12.25 8.16
CA HIS A 89 -4.05 -13.63 7.81
C HIS A 89 -4.23 -14.59 8.99
N ALA A 90 -3.82 -14.17 10.20
CA ALA A 90 -4.04 -14.94 11.41
C ALA A 90 -5.53 -15.12 11.74
N LEU A 91 -6.38 -14.16 11.36
CA LEU A 91 -7.83 -14.27 11.54
C LEU A 91 -8.44 -15.24 10.52
N GLU A 92 -8.00 -15.19 9.25
CA GLU A 92 -8.41 -16.11 8.18
C GLU A 92 -8.03 -17.56 8.52
N GLU A 93 -6.81 -17.82 9.01
CA GLU A 93 -6.40 -19.15 9.46
C GLU A 93 -7.30 -19.68 10.57
N ARG A 94 -7.63 -18.84 11.56
CA ARG A 94 -8.51 -19.24 12.68
C ARG A 94 -9.94 -19.51 12.23
N PHE A 95 -10.46 -18.75 11.26
CA PHE A 95 -11.77 -19.03 10.68
C PHE A 95 -11.77 -20.31 9.84
N GLY A 96 -10.71 -20.57 9.08
CA GLY A 96 -10.53 -21.82 8.35
C GLY A 96 -10.50 -23.04 9.27
N GLU A 97 -9.81 -22.93 10.40
CA GLU A 97 -9.72 -24.00 11.40
C GLU A 97 -11.09 -24.29 12.07
N CYS A 98 -11.85 -23.25 12.41
CA CYS A 98 -13.21 -23.38 12.93
C CYS A 98 -14.19 -23.96 11.89
N ALA A 99 -14.10 -23.51 10.64
CA ALA A 99 -14.90 -24.04 9.54
C ALA A 99 -14.58 -25.52 9.25
N GLY A 100 -13.32 -25.93 9.37
CA GLY A 100 -12.91 -27.34 9.28
C GLY A 100 -13.53 -28.22 10.36
N LYS A 101 -13.58 -27.73 11.61
CA LYS A 101 -14.24 -28.44 12.74
C LYS A 101 -15.76 -28.57 12.54
N LEU A 102 -16.43 -27.52 12.05
CA LEU A 102 -17.87 -27.55 11.71
C LEU A 102 -18.18 -28.45 10.51
N GLY A 103 -17.33 -28.44 9.46
CA GLY A 103 -17.45 -29.32 8.30
C GLY A 103 -17.23 -30.80 8.63
N GLY A 104 -16.32 -31.09 9.57
CA GLY A 104 -16.11 -32.44 10.11
C GLY A 104 -17.33 -32.97 10.87
N LEU A 105 -18.01 -32.10 11.63
CA LEU A 105 -19.22 -32.44 12.38
C LEU A 105 -20.43 -32.67 11.44
N HIS A 106 -20.50 -31.94 10.33
CA HIS A 106 -21.56 -32.14 9.34
C HIS A 106 -21.37 -33.42 8.52
N ARG A 107 -20.11 -33.80 8.21
CA ARG A 107 -19.79 -35.10 7.58
C ARG A 107 -20.12 -36.28 8.50
N PHE A 108 -19.82 -36.18 9.80
CA PHE A 108 -20.15 -37.22 10.78
C PHE A 108 -21.67 -37.48 10.92
N SER A 109 -22.50 -36.48 10.59
CA SER A 109 -23.96 -36.57 10.69
C SER A 109 -24.63 -37.14 9.42
N ARG A 110 -23.88 -37.37 8.33
CA ARG A 110 -24.42 -37.89 7.04
C ARG A 110 -24.18 -39.38 6.83
N ASP A 111 -23.34 -40.03 7.63
CA ASP A 111 -23.05 -41.48 7.55
C ASP A 111 -23.97 -42.36 8.43
N ARG A 112 -25.00 -41.77 9.07
CA ARG A 112 -26.12 -42.54 9.66
C ARG A 112 -27.40 -42.34 8.87
N GLY A 113 -27.33 -42.66 7.58
CA GLY A 113 -28.51 -43.07 6.83
C GLY A 113 -28.96 -44.44 7.32
N PHE A 114 -30.14 -44.50 7.93
CA PHE A 114 -30.87 -45.73 8.21
C PHE A 114 -30.92 -46.62 6.96
N GLY A 115 -30.39 -47.84 7.07
CA GLY A 115 -30.65 -48.95 6.17
C GLY A 115 -31.09 -50.14 7.03
N CYS A 116 -32.32 -50.58 6.82
CA CYS A 116 -32.89 -51.81 7.36
C CYS A 116 -32.11 -53.06 6.93
#